data_AF-X0YIL2-F1
#
_entry.id   AF-X0YIL2-F1
#
_cell.length_a   1.000
_cell.length_b   1.000
_cell.length_c   1.000
_cell.angle_alpha   90.00
_cell.angle_beta   90.00
_cell.angle_gamma   90.00
#
_symmetry.space_group_name_H-M   'P 1'
#
loop_
_entity.id
_entity.type
_entity.pdbx_description
1 polymer ?
#
loop_
_entity_poly.entity_id
_entity_poly.type
_entity_poly.pdbx_seq_one_letter_code
_entity_poly.pdbx_strand_id
1 'polypeptide(L)'
;MEGVYSISPLLAMLASLIGAFLILFTGERNRNLREFWTILASVITFSIICSMIPIILDGKIIEYTIVNICPGVYLQFRVDAF
;
A
#
# COMPACT_ATOMS: atom_id res chain seq x y z
N MET A 1 2.20 12.75 -19.41
CA MET A 1 2.41 12.31 -18.02
C MET A 1 3.42 11.18 -18.08
N GLU A 2 4.56 11.34 -17.42
CA GLU A 2 5.57 10.27 -17.36
C GLU A 2 5.14 9.25 -16.31
N GLY A 3 5.10 7.97 -16.68
CA GLY A 3 4.82 6.86 -15.78
C GLY A 3 6.10 6.44 -15.06
N VAL A 4 6.07 6.42 -13.73
CA VAL A 4 7.16 5.92 -12.88
C VAL A 4 6.79 4.54 -12.39
N TYR A 5 7.63 3.55 -12.69
CA TYR A 5 7.44 2.21 -12.14
C TYR A 5 7.93 2.15 -10.69
N SER A 6 7.04 1.86 -9.72
CA SER A 6 7.44 1.76 -8.31
C SER A 6 6.64 0.70 -7.56
N ILE A 7 7.32 -0.06 -6.69
CA ILE A 7 6.70 -1.10 -5.85
C ILE A 7 6.00 -0.53 -4.60
N SER A 8 6.14 0.77 -4.31
CA SER A 8 5.54 1.43 -3.15
C SER A 8 4.03 1.16 -2.99
N PRO A 9 3.18 1.16 -4.04
CA PRO A 9 1.75 0.87 -3.91
C PRO A 9 1.49 -0.55 -3.40
N LEU A 10 2.26 -1.53 -3.88
CA LEU A 10 2.17 -2.92 -3.41
C LEU A 10 2.57 -3.01 -1.94
N LEU A 11 3.66 -2.33 -1.54
CA LEU A 11 4.12 -2.32 -0.14
C LEU A 11 3.08 -1.70 0.80
N ALA A 12 2.41 -0.63 0.39
CA ALA A 12 1.34 -0.01 1.17
C ALA A 12 0.17 -0.99 1.42
N MET A 13 -0.26 -1.70 0.37
CA MET A 13 -1.30 -2.74 0.49
C MET A 13 -0.84 -3.89 1.39
N LEU A 14 0.39 -4.38 1.21
CA LEU A 14 0.93 -5.48 2.03
C LEU A 14 1.09 -5.09 3.50
N ALA A 15 1.48 -3.84 3.81
CA ALA A 15 1.56 -3.35 5.18
C ALA A 15 0.20 -3.43 5.88
N SER A 16 -0.87 -2.97 5.21
CA SER A 16 -2.23 -3.07 5.74
C SER A 16 -2.69 -4.52 5.88
N LEU A 17 -2.38 -5.39 4.92
CA LEU A 17 -2.72 -6.80 4.95
C LEU A 17 -2.03 -7.53 6.11
N ILE A 18 -0.74 -7.29 6.32
CA ILE A 18 0.04 -7.84 7.45
C ILE A 18 -0.56 -7.33 8.77
N GLY A 19 -0.88 -6.03 8.85
CA GLY A 19 -1.56 -5.46 10.02
C GLY A 19 -2.87 -6.17 10.35
N ALA A 20 -3.71 -6.44 9.34
CA ALA A 20 -4.96 -7.18 9.52
C ALA A 20 -4.73 -8.60 10.05
N PHE A 21 -3.74 -9.33 9.52
CA PHE A 21 -3.38 -10.65 10.04
C PHE A 21 -2.87 -10.59 11.48
N LEU A 22 -2.01 -9.63 11.83
CA LEU A 22 -1.50 -9.45 13.18
C LEU A 22 -2.62 -9.13 14.18
N ILE A 23 -3.57 -8.29 13.80
CA ILE A 23 -4.79 -7.98 14.56
C ILE A 23 -5.60 -9.26 14.80
N LEU A 24 -5.82 -10.05 13.74
CA LEU A 24 -6.59 -11.29 13.79
C LEU A 24 -5.93 -12.34 14.70
N PHE A 25 -4.61 -12.55 14.58
CA PHE A 25 -3.88 -13.52 15.41
C PHE A 25 -3.74 -13.09 16.87
N THR A 26 -3.73 -11.78 17.15
CA THR A 26 -3.64 -11.28 18.53
C THR A 26 -4.90 -11.58 19.34
N GLY A 27 -6.07 -11.59 18.68
CA GLY A 27 -7.36 -11.93 19.29
C GLY A 27 -7.85 -10.95 20.36
N GLU A 28 -9.02 -11.24 20.94
CA GLU A 28 -9.68 -10.36 21.93
C GLU A 28 -8.98 -10.32 23.29
N ARG A 29 -8.18 -11.35 23.60
CA ARG A 29 -7.52 -11.47 24.92
C ARG A 29 -6.45 -10.38 25.13
N ASN A 30 -5.83 -9.90 24.06
CA ASN A 30 -4.72 -8.96 24.10
C ASN A 30 -5.09 -7.64 23.42
N ARG A 31 -6.13 -6.97 23.93
CA ARG A 31 -6.69 -5.75 23.36
C ARG A 31 -5.66 -4.64 23.09
N ASN A 32 -4.76 -4.37 24.03
CA ASN A 32 -3.73 -3.33 23.87
C ASN A 32 -2.77 -3.63 22.70
N LEU A 33 -2.42 -4.91 22.51
CA LEU A 33 -1.53 -5.31 21.42
C LEU A 33 -2.22 -5.20 20.06
N ARG A 34 -3.53 -5.48 20.00
CA ARG A 34 -4.35 -5.28 18.79
C ARG A 34 -4.41 -3.81 18.39
N GLU A 35 -4.61 -2.93 19.36
CA GLU A 35 -4.61 -1.47 19.14
C GLU A 35 -3.24 -1.00 18.67
N PHE A 36 -2.16 -1.52 19.27
CA PHE A 36 -0.79 -1.26 18.79
C PHE A 36 -0.60 -1.68 17.32
N TRP A 37 -1.02 -2.89 16.92
CA TRP A 37 -0.92 -3.32 15.53
C TRP A 37 -1.72 -2.45 14.56
N THR A 38 -2.89 -1.97 15.00
CA THR A 38 -3.72 -1.05 14.21
C THR A 38 -3.00 0.27 13.97
N ILE A 39 -2.47 0.88 15.04
CA ILE A 39 -1.73 2.14 14.93
C ILE A 39 -0.46 1.94 14.10
N LEU A 40 0.30 0.88 14.35
CA LEU A 40 1.53 0.60 13.61
C LEU A 40 1.26 0.40 12.11
N ALA A 41 0.26 -0.40 11.74
CA ALA A 41 -0.11 -0.61 10.35
C ALA A 41 -0.54 0.69 9.65
N SER A 42 -1.27 1.55 10.36
CA SER A 42 -1.68 2.87 9.84
C SER A 42 -0.49 3.80 9.60
N VAL A 43 0.46 3.86 10.55
CA VAL A 43 1.67 4.69 10.43
C VAL A 43 2.56 4.22 9.28
N ILE A 44 2.75 2.90 9.13
CA ILE A 44 3.54 2.34 8.02
C ILE A 44 2.87 2.67 6.68
N THR A 45 1.57 2.40 6.55
CA THR A 45 0.82 2.66 5.30
C THR A 45 0.85 4.15 4.95
N PHE A 46 0.63 5.03 5.93
CA PHE A 46 0.71 6.48 5.75
C PHE A 46 2.11 6.94 5.32
N SER A 47 3.17 6.42 5.93
CA SER A 47 4.56 6.77 5.58
C SER A 47 4.88 6.40 4.13
N ILE A 48 4.42 5.23 3.68
CA ILE A 48 4.58 4.79 2.29
C ILE A 48 3.81 5.73 1.35
N ILE A 49 2.57 6.08 1.67
CA ILE A 49 1.78 7.03 0.87
C ILE A 49 2.43 8.40 0.82
N CYS A 50 2.91 8.92 1.95
CA CYS A 50 3.64 10.18 2.01
C CYS A 50 4.88 10.19 1.12
N SER A 51 5.60 9.07 1.02
CA SER A 51 6.75 8.97 0.11
C SER A 51 6.38 9.08 -1.38
N MET A 52 5.13 8.80 -1.74
CA MET A 52 4.62 8.90 -3.13
C MET A 52 4.15 10.31 -3.49
N ILE A 53 3.76 11.12 -2.50
CA ILE A 53 3.29 12.50 -2.70
C ILE A 53 4.24 13.34 -3.57
N PRO A 54 5.57 13.42 -3.33
CA PRO A 54 6.44 14.26 -4.15
C PRO A 54 6.46 13.84 -5.63
N ILE A 55 6.32 12.55 -5.92
CA ILE A 55 6.27 12.03 -7.30
C ILE A 55 4.97 12.49 -7.98
N ILE A 56 3.84 12.38 -7.28
CA ILE A 56 2.53 12.78 -7.78
C ILE A 56 2.45 14.30 -7.99
N LEU A 57 3.02 15.08 -7.07
CA LEU A 57 3.09 16.54 -7.17
C LEU A 57 3.97 17.02 -8.34
N ASP A 58 4.94 16.20 -8.79
CA ASP A 58 5.74 16.42 -10.00
C ASP A 58 4.97 16.09 -11.30
N GLY A 59 3.67 15.77 -11.20
CA GLY A 59 2.81 15.44 -12.35
C GLY A 59 3.07 14.05 -12.95
N LYS A 60 3.77 13.17 -12.20
CA LYS A 60 4.05 11.79 -12.59
C LYS A 60 2.98 10.86 -12.04
N ILE A 61 2.76 9.75 -12.75
CA ILE A 61 1.85 8.68 -12.32
C ILE A 61 2.70 7.49 -11.89
N ILE A 62 2.39 6.89 -10.75
CA ILE A 62 3.08 5.68 -10.30
C ILE A 62 2.31 4.47 -10.82
N GLU A 63 3.00 3.58 -11.52
CA GLU A 63 2.41 2.34 -12.03
C GLU A 63 3.19 1.12 -11.54
N TYR A 64 2.49 0.03 -11.26
CA TYR A 64 3.11 -1.24 -10.90
C TYR A 64 2.26 -2.41 -11.35
N THR A 65 2.80 -3.24 -12.25
CA THR A 65 2.09 -4.41 -12.75
C THR A 65 2.33 -5.60 -11.82
N ILE A 66 1.27 -6.11 -11.21
CA ILE A 66 1.32 -7.25 -10.30
C ILE A 66 1.38 -8.55 -11.11
N VAL A 67 0.45 -8.72 -12.05
CA VAL A 67 0.35 -9.92 -12.88
C VAL A 67 -0.24 -9.58 -14.24
N ASN A 68 0.29 -10.23 -15.28
CA ASN A 68 -0.28 -10.22 -16.62
C ASN A 68 -1.19 -11.44 -16.77
N ILE A 69 -2.49 -11.21 -16.99
CA ILE A 69 -3.49 -12.28 -17.01
C ILE A 69 -3.63 -12.83 -18.43
N CYS A 70 -3.70 -11.94 -19.43
CA CYS A 70 -3.73 -12.28 -20.84
C CYS A 70 -3.27 -11.07 -21.67
N PRO A 71 -2.98 -11.22 -22.97
CA PRO A 71 -2.51 -10.12 -23.81
C PRO A 71 -3.46 -8.91 -23.75
N GLY A 72 -2.97 -7.78 -23.24
CA GLY A 72 -3.76 -6.56 -23.06
C GLY A 72 -4.54 -6.45 -21.75
N VAL A 73 -4.49 -7.46 -20.88
CA VAL A 73 -5.16 -7.45 -19.56
C VAL A 73 -4.13 -7.64 -18.44
N TYR A 74 -3.95 -6.57 -17.68
CA TYR A 74 -2.97 -6.50 -16.59
C TYR A 74 -3.70 -6.17 -15.29
N LEU A 75 -3.33 -6.87 -14.21
CA LEU A 75 -3.62 -6.41 -12.87
C LEU A 75 -2.48 -5.49 -12.45
N GLN A 76 -2.77 -4.19 -12.34
CA GLN A 76 -1.76 -3.18 -12.03
C GLN A 76 -2.28 -2.21 -10.97
N PHE A 77 -1.36 -1.72 -10.13
CA PHE A 77 -1.57 -0.50 -9.36
C PHE A 77 -1.28 0.69 -10.24
N ARG A 78 -2.17 1.68 -10.14
CA ARG A 78 -1.99 3.00 -10.71
C ARG A 78 -2.31 3.99 -9.61
N VAL A 79 -1.33 4.82 -9.26
CA VAL A 79 -1.49 5.88 -8.27
C VAL A 79 -1.29 7.19 -9.00
N ASP A 80 -2.40 7.92 -9.12
CA ASP A 80 -2.43 9.28 -9.64
C ASP A 80 -3.03 10.22 -8.58
N ALA A 81 -3.24 11.49 -8.94
CA ALA A 81 -3.70 12.52 -8.00
C ALA A 81 -5.22 12.50 -7.76
N PHE A 82 -5.99 11.68 -8.47
CA PHE A 82 -7.46 11.68 -8.51
C PHE A 82 -8.06 10.29 -8.24
#